data_AF-A0A6J4S9G4-F1
#
_entry.id   AF-A0A6J4S9G4-F1
#
_cell.length_a   1.000
_cell.length_b   1.000
_cell.length_c   1.000
_cell.angle_alpha   90.00
_cell.angle_beta   90.00
_cell.angle_gamma   90.00
#
_symmetry.space_group_name_H-M   'P 1'
#
loop_
_entity.id
_entity.type
_entity.pdbx_description
1 polymer ?
#
loop_
_entity_poly.entity_id
_entity_poly.type
_entity_poly.pdbx_seq_one_letter_code
_entity_poly.pdbx_strand_id
1 'polypeptide(L)'
;MPVLRIRVDPATALREGFDAIRAEAGVPETFSEAAQKEAEAAAARPPEYEPLGVPFVTIDPPGARDLDQAMHIEALGEGHRIRYAIADVGAFVTPGGALDAEATERALTVYAPDRKVPLHPPVLSEGAASLLPVEWRPAVVWTLELDGSGELVSTHVGRSQVRSVAQHTYDDLPAEVAPLLEEVGERRLELERARGGVRLAVPEQEVVQKDGTWTVEY
;
A
#
# COMPACT_ATOMS: atom_id res chain seq x y z
N MET A 1 24.98 14.94 -10.42
CA MET A 1 24.94 16.06 -9.45
C MET A 1 25.86 15.71 -8.30
N PRO A 2 26.62 16.65 -7.72
CA PRO A 2 27.38 16.34 -6.51
C PRO A 2 26.40 15.94 -5.41
N VAL A 3 26.60 14.74 -4.85
CA VAL A 3 25.77 14.21 -3.76
C VAL A 3 26.04 15.04 -2.52
N LEU A 4 25.07 15.85 -2.11
CA LEU A 4 25.16 16.60 -0.86
C LEU A 4 24.96 15.60 0.28
N ARG A 5 26.06 15.11 0.85
CA ARG A 5 26.01 14.28 2.08
C ARG A 5 25.74 15.19 3.26
N ILE A 6 24.46 15.37 3.60
CA ILE A 6 24.07 16.03 4.84
C ILE A 6 24.16 14.98 5.95
N ARG A 7 24.95 15.27 6.99
CA ARG A 7 25.01 14.46 8.21
C ARG A 7 24.64 15.36 9.39
N VAL A 8 23.57 15.06 10.12
CA VAL A 8 23.15 15.85 11.30
C VAL A 8 23.18 14.98 12.56
N ASP A 9 23.91 15.46 13.58
CA ASP A 9 24.10 14.85 14.90
C ASP A 9 23.97 15.93 15.98
N PRO A 10 23.13 15.76 17.03
CA PRO A 10 22.24 14.60 17.26
C PRO A 10 21.05 14.57 16.32
N ALA A 11 20.51 13.38 16.04
CA ALA A 11 19.30 13.23 15.23
C ALA A 11 18.10 14.06 15.74
N THR A 12 18.08 14.41 17.03
CA THR A 12 17.07 15.31 17.58
C THR A 12 17.08 16.70 16.96
N ALA A 13 18.21 17.16 16.41
CA ALA A 13 18.36 18.50 15.84
C ALA A 13 17.52 18.73 14.57
N LEU A 14 17.08 17.67 13.86
CA LEU A 14 16.20 17.81 12.70
C LEU A 14 14.71 17.72 13.04
N ARG A 15 14.32 17.27 14.24
CA ARG A 15 12.90 17.08 14.58
C ARG A 15 12.11 18.38 14.49
N GLU A 16 12.65 19.46 15.06
CA GLU A 16 12.04 20.79 14.99
C GLU A 16 11.86 21.27 13.54
N GLY A 17 12.82 20.94 12.66
CA GLY A 17 12.72 21.25 11.23
C GLY A 17 11.62 20.44 10.54
N PHE A 18 11.50 19.15 10.82
CA PHE A 18 10.41 18.32 10.28
C PHE A 18 9.04 18.76 10.80
N ASP A 19 8.94 19.15 12.07
CA ASP A 19 7.72 19.72 12.64
C ASP A 19 7.35 21.04 11.96
N ALA A 20 8.32 21.93 11.75
CA ALA A 20 8.09 23.20 11.05
C ALA A 20 7.62 22.99 9.61
N ILE A 21 8.24 22.07 8.85
CA ILE A 21 7.82 21.73 7.49
C ILE A 21 6.39 21.18 7.47
N ARG A 22 6.04 20.28 8.40
CA ARG A 22 4.68 19.74 8.50
C ARG A 22 3.66 20.82 8.83
N ALA A 23 3.97 21.71 9.77
CA ALA A 23 3.10 22.82 10.15
C ALA A 23 2.89 23.80 8.98
N GLU A 24 3.97 24.15 8.26
CA GLU A 24 3.91 25.00 7.07
C GLU A 24 3.07 24.36 5.95
N ALA A 25 3.22 23.05 5.74
CA ALA A 25 2.44 22.29 4.77
C ALA A 25 0.99 21.99 5.23
N GLY A 26 0.61 22.37 6.45
CA GLY A 26 -0.74 22.14 6.98
C GLY A 26 -1.06 20.67 7.26
N VAL A 27 -0.06 19.84 7.56
CA VAL A 27 -0.26 18.41 7.81
C VAL A 27 -0.97 18.19 9.15
N PRO A 28 -2.16 17.55 9.20
CA PRO A 28 -2.89 17.35 10.44
C PRO A 28 -2.17 16.39 11.40
N GLU A 29 -1.99 16.79 12.66
CA GLU A 29 -1.23 15.98 13.63
C GLU A 29 -2.05 14.86 14.26
N THR A 30 -3.33 15.11 14.55
CA THR A 30 -4.19 14.21 15.32
C THR A 30 -5.56 14.06 14.66
N PHE A 31 -6.18 12.91 14.87
CA PHE A 31 -7.55 12.68 14.43
C PHE A 31 -8.52 13.31 15.42
N SER A 32 -9.61 13.89 14.93
CA SER A 32 -10.71 14.33 15.80
C SER A 32 -11.28 13.18 16.63
N GLU A 33 -11.75 13.47 17.85
CA GLU A 33 -12.35 12.43 18.72
C GLU A 33 -13.56 11.75 18.06
N ALA A 34 -14.31 12.48 17.25
CA ALA A 34 -15.46 11.96 16.52
C ALA A 34 -15.03 10.96 15.44
N ALA A 35 -14.01 11.27 14.65
CA ALA A 35 -13.46 10.36 13.64
C ALA A 35 -12.85 9.11 14.28
N GLN A 36 -12.14 9.24 15.41
CA GLN A 36 -11.59 8.10 16.14
C GLN A 36 -12.71 7.14 16.62
N LYS A 37 -13.75 7.68 17.27
CA LYS A 37 -14.89 6.87 17.74
C LYS A 37 -15.62 6.19 16.60
N GLU A 38 -15.82 6.87 15.47
CA GLU A 38 -16.44 6.28 14.29
C GLU A 38 -15.59 5.15 13.71
N ALA A 39 -14.27 5.35 13.60
CA ALA A 39 -13.33 4.34 13.11
C ALA A 39 -13.29 3.09 14.01
N GLU A 40 -13.25 3.26 15.34
CA GLU A 40 -13.32 2.14 16.30
C GLU A 40 -14.63 1.35 16.16
N ALA A 41 -15.75 2.05 16.01
CA ALA A 41 -17.07 1.42 15.84
C ALA A 41 -17.21 0.67 14.50
N ALA A 42 -16.55 1.15 13.45
CA ALA A 42 -16.48 0.49 12.14
C ALA A 42 -15.53 -0.72 12.19
N ALA A 43 -14.37 -0.59 12.82
CA ALA A 43 -13.40 -1.68 13.00
C ALA A 43 -13.99 -2.86 13.79
N ALA A 44 -14.86 -2.59 14.76
CA ALA A 44 -15.54 -3.62 15.54
C ALA A 44 -16.60 -4.41 14.75
N ARG A 45 -17.03 -3.90 13.59
CA ARG A 45 -18.07 -4.50 12.74
C ARG A 45 -17.66 -4.36 11.27
N PRO A 46 -16.59 -5.07 10.85
CA PRO A 46 -16.12 -4.99 9.48
C PRO A 46 -17.22 -5.48 8.52
N PRO A 47 -17.27 -4.93 7.30
CA PRO A 47 -18.22 -5.37 6.28
C PRO A 47 -17.97 -6.83 5.92
N GLU A 48 -19.04 -7.62 5.81
CA GLU A 48 -18.99 -9.03 5.46
C GLU A 48 -19.39 -9.26 4.00
N TYR A 49 -18.61 -10.06 3.29
CA TYR A 49 -18.84 -10.46 1.90
C TYR A 49 -18.63 -11.97 1.76
N GLU A 50 -19.04 -12.53 0.62
CA GLU A 50 -18.75 -13.94 0.33
C GLU A 50 -17.22 -14.16 0.26
N PRO A 51 -16.67 -15.17 0.96
CA PRO A 51 -15.24 -15.46 0.93
C PRO A 51 -14.73 -15.98 -0.41
N LEU A 52 -13.62 -15.42 -0.87
CA LEU A 52 -12.86 -15.93 -2.00
C LEU A 52 -11.74 -16.83 -1.47
N GLY A 53 -11.91 -18.14 -1.66
CA GLY A 53 -10.98 -19.17 -1.20
C GLY A 53 -9.67 -19.27 -2.00
N VAL A 54 -8.96 -18.15 -2.14
CA VAL A 54 -7.70 -18.03 -2.87
C VAL A 54 -6.57 -17.69 -1.88
N PRO A 55 -5.38 -18.32 -1.99
CA PRO A 55 -4.27 -18.05 -1.08
C PRO A 55 -3.52 -16.77 -1.51
N PHE A 56 -4.02 -15.62 -1.10
CA PHE A 56 -3.36 -14.34 -1.38
C PHE A 56 -2.06 -14.20 -0.58
N VAL A 57 -1.10 -13.45 -1.13
CA VAL A 57 0.10 -12.99 -0.43
C VAL A 57 0.22 -11.48 -0.56
N THR A 58 0.86 -10.81 0.40
CA THR A 58 1.24 -9.40 0.27
C THR A 58 2.75 -9.28 0.03
N ILE A 59 3.18 -8.20 -0.61
CA ILE A 59 4.58 -7.90 -0.92
C ILE A 59 4.79 -6.41 -0.65
N ASP A 60 5.48 -6.09 0.44
CA ASP A 60 5.52 -4.73 1.00
C ASP A 60 6.91 -4.42 1.61
N PRO A 61 7.25 -3.15 1.89
CA PRO A 61 8.47 -2.83 2.62
C PRO A 61 8.58 -3.55 3.97
N PRO A 62 9.80 -3.87 4.45
CA PRO A 62 10.01 -4.51 5.74
C PRO A 62 9.31 -3.76 6.89
N GLY A 63 8.48 -4.48 7.65
CA GLY A 63 7.78 -3.92 8.82
C GLY A 63 6.47 -3.19 8.50
N ALA A 64 6.04 -3.15 7.24
CA ALA A 64 4.74 -2.57 6.86
C ALA A 64 3.57 -3.22 7.62
N ARG A 65 2.58 -2.41 7.97
CA ARG A 65 1.36 -2.82 8.70
C ARG A 65 0.09 -2.38 8.00
N ASP A 66 0.16 -1.36 7.17
CA ASP A 66 -0.87 -0.82 6.29
C ASP A 66 -0.84 -1.50 4.94
N LEU A 67 -1.20 -2.79 4.92
CA LEU A 67 -1.13 -3.63 3.73
C LEU A 67 -2.40 -3.41 2.90
N ASP A 68 -2.32 -2.49 1.95
CA ASP A 68 -3.47 -2.09 1.11
C ASP A 68 -3.78 -3.11 0.00
N GLN A 69 -2.83 -3.97 -0.33
CA GLN A 69 -2.90 -4.84 -1.50
C GLN A 69 -2.38 -6.25 -1.21
N ALA A 70 -3.08 -7.23 -1.77
CA ALA A 70 -2.66 -8.63 -1.77
C ALA A 70 -2.89 -9.22 -3.15
N MET A 71 -2.09 -10.20 -3.54
CA MET A 71 -2.18 -10.80 -4.86
C MET A 71 -2.09 -12.32 -4.85
N HIS A 72 -2.62 -12.91 -5.91
CA HIS A 72 -2.41 -14.30 -6.28
C HIS A 72 -2.25 -14.37 -7.79
N ILE A 73 -1.24 -15.08 -8.27
CA ILE A 73 -0.96 -15.26 -9.69
C ILE A 73 -0.83 -16.75 -10.01
N GLU A 74 -1.42 -17.17 -11.12
CA GLU A 74 -1.34 -18.53 -11.63
C GLU A 74 -1.21 -18.52 -13.16
N ALA A 75 -0.53 -19.53 -13.71
CA ALA A 75 -0.52 -19.76 -15.15
C ALA A 75 -1.91 -20.22 -15.62
N LEU A 76 -2.30 -19.80 -16.82
CA LEU A 76 -3.56 -20.15 -17.46
C LEU A 76 -3.31 -20.45 -18.95
N GLY A 77 -2.93 -21.68 -19.25
CA GLY A 77 -2.45 -22.06 -20.60
C GLY A 77 -1.14 -21.34 -20.91
N GLU A 78 -1.10 -20.59 -22.02
CA GLU A 78 0.04 -19.72 -22.36
C GLU A 78 0.00 -18.36 -21.62
N GLY A 79 -1.16 -18.05 -21.02
CA GLY A 79 -1.44 -16.80 -20.33
C GLY A 79 -1.39 -16.91 -18.81
N HIS A 80 -1.99 -15.95 -18.12
CA HIS A 80 -1.97 -15.85 -16.66
C HIS A 80 -3.31 -15.40 -16.12
N ARG A 81 -3.68 -15.86 -14.92
CA ARG A 81 -4.73 -15.24 -14.11
C ARG A 81 -4.11 -14.57 -12.90
N ILE A 82 -4.42 -13.29 -12.73
CA ILE A 82 -4.00 -12.47 -11.60
C ILE A 82 -5.25 -12.08 -10.83
N ARG A 83 -5.27 -12.40 -9.54
CA ARG A 83 -6.25 -11.86 -8.61
C ARG A 83 -5.54 -10.83 -7.75
N TYR A 84 -6.01 -9.59 -7.81
CA TYR A 84 -5.44 -8.46 -7.10
C TYR A 84 -6.49 -7.89 -6.16
N ALA A 85 -6.30 -8.11 -4.87
CA ALA A 85 -7.19 -7.64 -3.81
C ALA A 85 -6.70 -6.29 -3.29
N ILE A 86 -7.58 -5.31 -3.29
CA ILE A 86 -7.35 -3.98 -2.70
C ILE A 86 -8.22 -3.89 -1.45
N ALA A 87 -7.66 -3.49 -0.30
CA ALA A 87 -8.39 -3.30 0.95
C ALA A 87 -9.62 -2.41 0.71
N ASP A 88 -10.80 -2.85 1.14
CA ASP A 88 -12.05 -2.09 0.95
C ASP A 88 -12.24 -1.06 2.07
N VAL A 89 -11.26 -0.17 2.25
CA VAL A 89 -11.26 0.87 3.29
C VAL A 89 -12.54 1.72 3.20
N GLY A 90 -13.00 2.01 1.99
CA GLY A 90 -14.21 2.78 1.75
C GLY A 90 -15.49 2.13 2.32
N ALA A 91 -15.51 0.82 2.53
CA ALA A 91 -16.65 0.15 3.17
C ALA A 91 -16.70 0.34 4.70
N PHE A 92 -15.62 0.85 5.32
CA PHE A 92 -15.60 1.26 6.73
C PHE A 92 -16.01 2.72 6.94
N VAL A 93 -16.10 3.50 5.87
CA VAL A 93 -16.34 4.95 5.94
C VAL A 93 -17.82 5.23 5.60
N THR A 94 -18.53 5.90 6.51
CA THR A 94 -19.91 6.33 6.25
C THR A 94 -19.88 7.69 5.54
N PRO A 95 -20.45 7.83 4.33
CA PRO A 95 -20.49 9.11 3.62
C PRO A 95 -21.17 10.21 4.47
N GLY A 96 -20.53 11.37 4.58
CA GLY A 96 -20.96 12.48 5.42
C GLY A 96 -20.73 12.30 6.92
N GLY A 97 -20.08 11.21 7.33
CA GLY A 97 -19.66 10.95 8.71
C GLY A 97 -18.45 11.79 9.14
N ALA A 98 -18.07 11.67 10.42
CA ALA A 98 -16.89 12.34 10.96
C ALA A 98 -15.60 11.76 10.39
N LEU A 99 -15.54 10.43 10.19
CA LEU A 99 -14.40 9.78 9.56
C LEU A 99 -14.24 10.19 8.08
N ASP A 100 -15.34 10.35 7.36
CA ASP A 100 -15.33 10.81 5.95
C ASP A 100 -14.84 12.26 5.82
N ALA A 101 -15.31 13.15 6.70
CA ALA A 101 -14.85 14.54 6.75
C ALA A 101 -13.35 14.63 7.08
N GLU A 102 -12.88 13.85 8.05
CA GLU A 102 -11.47 13.77 8.45
C GLU A 102 -10.58 13.21 7.32
N ALA A 103 -11.01 12.14 6.66
CA ALA A 103 -10.28 11.58 5.51
C ALA A 103 -10.23 12.58 4.35
N THR A 104 -11.31 13.34 4.13
CA THR A 104 -11.37 14.40 3.12
C THR A 104 -10.40 15.54 3.44
N GLU A 105 -10.31 15.95 4.70
CA GLU A 105 -9.38 17.00 5.16
C GLU A 105 -7.91 16.56 5.03
N ARG A 106 -7.61 15.30 5.37
CA ARG A 106 -6.25 14.72 5.28
C ARG A 106 -5.83 14.44 3.84
N ALA A 107 -6.75 13.97 3.00
CA ALA A 107 -6.61 13.58 1.58
C ALA A 107 -5.61 12.44 1.27
N LEU A 108 -4.46 12.39 1.93
CA LEU A 108 -3.40 11.41 1.71
C LEU A 108 -2.65 11.07 3.01
N THR A 109 -1.95 9.95 2.99
CA THR A 109 -0.95 9.62 4.03
C THR A 109 0.35 10.37 3.71
N VAL A 110 0.85 11.15 4.67
CA VAL A 110 2.12 11.88 4.52
C VAL A 110 3.25 11.05 5.11
N TYR A 111 4.26 10.72 4.30
CA TYR A 111 5.48 10.05 4.75
C TYR A 111 6.58 11.09 4.93
N ALA A 112 6.91 11.39 6.19
CA ALA A 112 8.08 12.20 6.55
C ALA A 112 9.22 11.29 7.04
N PRO A 113 10.49 11.74 6.96
CA PRO A 113 11.64 10.92 7.37
C PRO A 113 11.57 10.38 8.81
N ASP A 114 10.94 11.13 9.72
CA ASP A 114 10.82 10.82 11.14
C ASP A 114 9.51 10.13 11.54
N ARG A 115 8.44 10.27 10.73
CA ARG A 115 7.15 9.62 10.98
C ARG A 115 6.21 9.64 9.78
N LYS A 116 5.28 8.70 9.77
CA LYS A 116 4.09 8.69 8.92
C LYS A 116 2.94 9.44 9.60
N VAL A 117 2.18 10.24 8.85
CA VAL A 117 0.90 10.80 9.27
C VAL A 117 -0.19 10.14 8.43
N PRO A 118 -0.97 9.20 8.99
CA PRO A 118 -1.88 8.37 8.20
C PRO A 118 -3.14 9.12 7.76
N LEU A 119 -3.66 8.74 6.59
CA LEU A 119 -4.96 9.18 6.07
C LEU A 119 -6.12 8.70 6.96
N HIS A 120 -6.10 7.43 7.36
CA HIS A 120 -7.12 6.82 8.20
C HIS A 120 -6.55 6.45 9.58
N PRO A 121 -7.37 6.45 10.65
CA PRO A 121 -6.94 6.01 11.97
C PRO A 121 -6.29 4.62 11.93
N PRO A 122 -5.18 4.37 12.68
CA PRO A 122 -4.46 3.09 12.66
C PRO A 122 -5.32 1.86 12.97
N VAL A 123 -6.39 2.02 13.76
CA VAL A 123 -7.35 0.94 14.04
C VAL A 123 -8.00 0.36 12.76
N LEU A 124 -8.07 1.17 11.69
CA LEU A 124 -8.48 0.75 10.36
C LEU A 124 -7.28 0.43 9.47
N SER A 125 -6.42 1.43 9.22
CA SER A 125 -5.36 1.35 8.21
C SER A 125 -4.29 0.31 8.52
N GLU A 126 -3.97 0.08 9.79
CA GLU A 126 -2.99 -0.92 10.24
C GLU A 126 -3.66 -2.11 10.94
N GLY A 127 -4.99 -2.16 10.86
CA GLY A 127 -5.84 -3.12 11.58
C GLY A 127 -6.94 -3.68 10.70
N ALA A 128 -8.19 -3.26 10.95
CA ALA A 128 -9.38 -3.91 10.41
C ALA A 128 -9.49 -3.91 8.88
N ALA A 129 -8.86 -2.95 8.19
CA ALA A 129 -8.83 -2.91 6.73
C ALA A 129 -7.54 -3.48 6.13
N SER A 130 -6.45 -3.51 6.90
CA SER A 130 -5.15 -4.03 6.43
C SER A 130 -5.23 -5.52 6.13
N LEU A 131 -4.67 -5.93 4.99
CA LEU A 131 -4.63 -7.31 4.50
C LEU A 131 -3.55 -8.17 5.19
N LEU A 132 -3.42 -7.99 6.51
CA LEU A 132 -2.57 -8.78 7.39
C LEU A 132 -2.85 -10.29 7.23
N PRO A 133 -1.83 -11.15 7.41
CA PRO A 133 -2.00 -12.59 7.23
C PRO A 133 -2.98 -13.20 8.23
N VAL A 134 -3.55 -14.35 7.86
CA VAL A 134 -4.43 -15.24 8.66
C VAL A 134 -5.86 -14.74 8.86
N GLU A 135 -6.10 -13.43 8.89
CA GLU A 135 -7.43 -12.86 9.10
C GLU A 135 -8.21 -12.69 7.77
N TRP A 136 -9.52 -12.89 7.82
CA TRP A 136 -10.40 -12.52 6.71
C TRP A 136 -10.62 -11.01 6.70
N ARG A 137 -10.40 -10.41 5.54
CA ARG A 137 -10.50 -8.95 5.34
C ARG A 137 -11.37 -8.63 4.12
N PRO A 138 -12.20 -7.58 4.21
CA PRO A 138 -12.97 -7.11 3.07
C PRO A 138 -12.06 -6.47 2.02
N ALA A 139 -12.19 -6.88 0.77
CA ALA A 139 -11.42 -6.35 -0.33
C ALA A 139 -12.25 -6.21 -1.60
N VAL A 140 -11.85 -5.26 -2.44
CA VAL A 140 -12.25 -5.19 -3.84
C VAL A 140 -11.24 -6.00 -4.65
N VAL A 141 -11.69 -7.12 -5.22
CA VAL A 141 -10.84 -8.06 -5.94
C VAL A 141 -11.00 -7.87 -7.44
N TRP A 142 -9.89 -7.55 -8.10
CA TRP A 142 -9.75 -7.57 -9.55
C TRP A 142 -9.26 -8.96 -9.97
N THR A 143 -10.06 -9.66 -10.78
CA THR A 143 -9.62 -10.88 -11.48
C THR A 143 -9.30 -10.51 -12.92
N LEU A 144 -8.03 -10.59 -13.26
CA LEU A 144 -7.47 -10.23 -14.56
C LEU A 144 -6.98 -11.51 -15.25
N GLU A 145 -7.35 -11.71 -16.50
CA GLU A 145 -6.77 -12.77 -17.33
C GLU A 145 -5.97 -12.15 -18.45
N LEU A 146 -4.73 -12.61 -18.58
CA LEU A 146 -3.79 -12.22 -19.61
C LEU A 146 -3.60 -13.37 -20.59
N ASP A 147 -3.41 -13.08 -21.87
CA ASP A 147 -3.04 -14.09 -22.86
C ASP A 147 -1.52 -14.36 -22.88
N GLY A 148 -1.07 -15.19 -23.85
CA GLY A 148 0.34 -15.54 -24.05
C GLY A 148 1.26 -14.37 -24.41
N SER A 149 0.71 -13.23 -24.81
CA SER A 149 1.48 -12.00 -25.04
C SER A 149 1.45 -11.04 -23.85
N GLY A 150 0.69 -11.35 -22.80
CA GLY A 150 0.47 -10.46 -21.65
C GLY A 150 -0.60 -9.39 -21.89
N GLU A 151 -1.34 -9.47 -23.01
CA GLU A 151 -2.50 -8.62 -23.29
C GLU A 151 -3.66 -9.01 -22.36
N LEU A 152 -4.43 -8.02 -21.90
CA LEU A 152 -5.56 -8.23 -21.00
C LEU A 152 -6.76 -8.68 -21.81
N VAL A 153 -7.24 -9.90 -21.57
CA VAL A 153 -8.36 -10.50 -22.32
C VAL A 153 -9.65 -10.59 -21.51
N SER A 154 -9.56 -10.57 -20.17
CA SER A 154 -10.73 -10.58 -19.29
C SER A 154 -10.48 -9.77 -18.03
N THR A 155 -11.53 -9.12 -17.53
CA THR A 155 -11.52 -8.38 -16.27
C THR A 155 -12.84 -8.56 -15.55
N HIS A 156 -12.76 -8.94 -14.29
CA HIS A 156 -13.89 -8.96 -13.37
C HIS A 156 -13.51 -8.23 -12.09
N VAL A 157 -14.44 -7.46 -11.53
CA VAL A 157 -14.26 -6.73 -10.27
C VAL A 157 -15.43 -7.04 -9.36
N GLY A 158 -15.14 -7.42 -8.12
CA GLY A 158 -16.15 -7.72 -7.13
C GLY A 158 -15.63 -7.54 -5.71
N ARG A 159 -16.55 -7.32 -4.77
CA ARG A 159 -16.23 -7.32 -3.33
C ARG A 159 -16.25 -8.74 -2.78
N SER A 160 -15.25 -9.06 -1.97
CA SER A 160 -15.12 -10.37 -1.35
C SER A 160 -14.35 -10.30 -0.04
N GLN A 161 -14.51 -11.32 0.80
CA GLN A 161 -13.60 -11.56 1.91
C GLN A 161 -12.37 -12.31 1.38
N VAL A 162 -11.18 -11.78 1.63
CA VAL A 162 -9.90 -12.39 1.25
C VAL A 162 -9.10 -12.71 2.50
N ARG A 163 -8.20 -13.68 2.41
CA ARG A 163 -7.27 -14.02 3.49
C ARG A 163 -5.87 -14.14 2.94
N SER A 164 -4.98 -13.26 3.38
CA SER A 164 -3.56 -13.41 3.09
C SER A 164 -2.99 -14.60 3.88
N VAL A 165 -2.19 -15.43 3.21
CA VAL A 165 -1.53 -16.59 3.83
C VAL A 165 -0.11 -16.26 4.29
N ALA A 166 0.50 -15.21 3.72
CA ALA A 166 1.84 -14.76 4.06
C ALA A 166 2.04 -13.28 3.68
N GLN A 167 2.87 -12.59 4.47
CA GLN A 167 3.40 -11.26 4.16
C GLN A 167 4.85 -11.42 3.75
N HIS A 168 5.18 -10.95 2.55
CA HIS A 168 6.54 -10.93 2.00
C HIS A 168 7.04 -9.50 1.86
N THR A 169 8.34 -9.38 1.67
CA THR A 169 9.07 -8.19 1.25
C THR A 169 9.53 -8.34 -0.20
N TYR A 170 10.03 -7.25 -0.78
CA TYR A 170 10.61 -7.29 -2.12
C TYR A 170 11.86 -8.18 -2.21
N ASP A 171 12.55 -8.43 -1.09
CA ASP A 171 13.77 -9.23 -1.02
C ASP A 171 13.51 -10.74 -0.83
N ASP A 172 12.29 -11.15 -0.47
CA ASP A 172 11.94 -12.54 -0.12
C ASP A 172 10.64 -13.01 -0.76
N LEU A 173 10.52 -12.80 -2.07
CA LEU A 173 9.40 -13.28 -2.88
C LEU A 173 9.24 -14.82 -2.82
N PRO A 174 8.00 -15.35 -2.82
CA PRO A 174 7.77 -16.79 -2.92
C PRO A 174 8.36 -17.37 -4.21
N ALA A 175 8.99 -18.55 -4.12
CA ALA A 175 9.68 -19.19 -5.24
C ALA A 175 8.74 -19.55 -6.42
N GLU A 176 7.47 -19.84 -6.11
CA GLU A 176 6.42 -20.12 -7.07
C GLU A 176 5.79 -18.86 -7.70
N VAL A 177 5.89 -17.71 -7.02
CA VAL A 177 5.33 -16.44 -7.48
C VAL A 177 6.34 -15.63 -8.30
N ALA A 178 7.62 -15.64 -7.90
CA ALA A 178 8.65 -14.80 -8.51
C ALA A 178 8.79 -15.01 -10.03
N PRO A 179 8.85 -16.24 -10.58
CA PRO A 179 8.97 -16.44 -12.02
C PRO A 179 7.75 -15.93 -12.81
N LEU A 180 6.55 -16.06 -12.24
CA LEU A 180 5.32 -15.58 -12.87
C LEU A 180 5.25 -14.05 -12.89
N LEU A 181 5.73 -13.40 -11.83
CA LEU A 181 5.83 -11.94 -11.78
C LEU A 181 6.86 -11.41 -12.77
N GLU A 182 8.01 -12.08 -12.90
CA GLU A 182 9.04 -11.73 -13.88
C GLU A 182 8.48 -11.83 -15.30
N GLU A 183 7.89 -12.98 -15.67
CA GLU A 183 7.34 -13.23 -16.99
C GLU A 183 6.22 -12.24 -17.36
N VAL A 184 5.24 -12.04 -16.46
CA VAL A 184 4.20 -11.05 -16.68
C VAL A 184 4.80 -9.64 -16.75
N GLY A 185 5.71 -9.31 -15.84
CA GLY A 185 6.36 -8.00 -15.79
C GLY A 185 7.05 -7.64 -17.11
N GLU A 186 7.85 -8.55 -17.67
CA GLU A 186 8.54 -8.36 -18.94
C GLU A 186 7.56 -8.13 -20.10
N ARG A 187 6.54 -8.99 -20.23
CA ARG A 187 5.50 -8.84 -21.27
C ARG A 187 4.77 -7.49 -21.14
N ARG A 188 4.41 -7.07 -19.92
CA ARG A 188 3.74 -5.79 -19.67
C ARG A 188 4.64 -4.60 -20.01
N LEU A 189 5.94 -4.69 -19.76
CA LEU A 189 6.92 -3.66 -20.14
C LEU A 189 7.09 -3.56 -21.65
N GLU A 190 7.04 -4.67 -22.38
CA GLU A 190 7.05 -4.67 -23.86
C GLU A 190 5.79 -4.00 -24.42
N LEU A 191 4.61 -4.35 -23.88
CA LEU A 191 3.34 -3.74 -24.29
C LEU A 191 3.30 -2.24 -23.99
N GLU A 192 3.82 -1.80 -22.84
CA GLU A 192 3.97 -0.37 -22.52
C GLU A 192 4.84 0.33 -23.56
N ARG A 193 6.01 -0.24 -23.90
CA ARG A 193 6.91 0.31 -24.92
C ARG A 193 6.24 0.39 -26.30
N ALA A 194 5.52 -0.66 -26.69
CA ALA A 194 4.78 -0.70 -27.96
C ALA A 194 3.71 0.41 -28.05
N ARG A 195 3.12 0.81 -26.92
CA ARG A 195 2.13 1.90 -26.82
C ARG A 195 2.77 3.29 -26.71
N GLY A 196 4.11 3.37 -26.71
CA GLY A 196 4.86 4.62 -26.55
C GLY A 196 4.98 5.09 -25.10
N GLY A 197 4.77 4.20 -24.13
CA GLY A 197 4.96 4.50 -22.71
C GLY A 197 6.43 4.82 -22.39
N VAL A 198 6.61 5.80 -21.51
CA VAL A 198 7.93 6.30 -21.10
C VAL A 198 8.06 6.15 -19.59
N ARG A 199 9.11 5.44 -19.15
CA ARG A 199 9.51 5.39 -17.73
C ARG A 199 10.76 6.23 -17.54
N LEU A 200 10.66 7.20 -16.65
CA LEU A 200 11.81 7.99 -16.21
C LEU A 200 12.34 7.36 -14.94
N ALA A 201 13.53 6.78 -15.00
CA ALA A 201 14.29 6.42 -13.80
C ALA A 201 14.89 7.70 -13.21
N VAL A 202 14.06 8.47 -12.52
CA VAL A 202 14.54 9.65 -11.78
C VAL A 202 15.21 9.12 -10.51
N PRO A 203 16.49 9.44 -10.25
CA PRO A 203 17.12 9.04 -9.00
C PRO A 203 16.39 9.70 -7.84
N GLU A 204 15.94 8.87 -6.91
CA GLU A 204 15.29 9.32 -5.69
C GLU A 204 16.35 9.58 -4.60
N GLN A 205 15.98 10.37 -3.60
CA GLN A 205 16.81 10.62 -2.44
C GLN A 205 15.98 10.39 -1.20
N GLU A 206 16.50 9.58 -0.28
CA GLU A 206 15.82 9.27 0.96
C GLU A 206 16.60 9.83 2.15
N VAL A 207 15.89 10.50 3.05
CA VAL A 207 16.46 10.95 4.33
C VAL A 207 16.27 9.81 5.33
N VAL A 208 17.36 9.18 5.75
CA VAL A 208 17.33 8.00 6.63
C VAL A 208 18.02 8.28 7.96
N GLN A 209 17.50 7.65 9.02
CA GLN A 209 18.12 7.68 10.34
C GLN A 209 19.01 6.44 10.53
N LYS A 210 20.30 6.63 10.80
CA LYS A 210 21.25 5.55 11.06
C LYS A 210 22.19 5.92 12.20
N ASP A 211 22.33 5.02 13.16
CA ASP A 211 23.25 5.19 14.31
C ASP A 211 23.08 6.54 15.05
N GLY A 212 21.83 6.98 15.25
CA GLY A 212 21.53 8.25 15.94
C GLY A 212 21.81 9.51 15.13
N THR A 213 22.10 9.37 13.83
CA THR A 213 22.40 10.45 12.88
C THR A 213 21.38 10.43 11.73
N TRP A 214 21.08 11.58 11.12
CA TRP A 214 20.36 11.64 9.83
C TRP A 214 21.33 11.74 8.65
N THR A 215 21.09 10.99 7.58
CA THR A 215 21.84 11.04 6.32
C THR A 215 20.90 11.01 5.11
N VAL A 216 21.41 11.38 3.93
CA VAL A 216 20.70 11.23 2.64
C VAL A 216 21.31 10.05 1.88
N GLU A 217 20.47 9.12 1.44
CA GLU A 217 20.78 7.99 0.56
C GLU A 217 20.15 8.20 -0.82
N TYR A 218 20.67 7.51 -1.84
CA TYR A 218 20.29 7.59 -3.26
C TYR A 218 20.10 6.19 -3.81
#